data_AF-A0AAW1W9V2-F1
#
_entry.id   AF-A0AAW1W9V2-F1
#
_cell.length_a   1.000
_cell.length_b   1.000
_cell.length_c   1.000
_cell.angle_alpha   90.00
_cell.angle_beta   90.00
_cell.angle_gamma   90.00
#
_symmetry.space_group_name_H-M   'P 1'
#
loop_
_entity.id
_entity.type
_entity.pdbx_description
1 polymer ?
#
loop_
_entity_poly.entity_id
_entity_poly.type
_entity_poly.pdbx_seq_one_letter_code
_entity_poly.pdbx_strand_id
1 'polypeptide(L)'
;MAPSQPKSGLFVGLNRGHVTTKRELAPRPSDRKGKTSKRVHFVRNLIREVAGFAPYEKRITELLKVGKDKRALKVAKRKLGTHKRAKKKREEMSNVLRKMRSGGTTEKKK
;
A
#
# COMPACT_ATOMS: atom_id res chain seq x y z
N MET A 1 16.58 10.65 -0.57
CA MET A 1 16.50 11.34 0.73
C MET A 1 17.79 12.13 0.86
N ALA A 2 17.72 13.44 1.12
CA ALA A 2 18.94 14.24 1.28
C ALA A 2 19.79 13.67 2.44
N PRO A 3 21.13 13.70 2.34
CA PRO A 3 21.99 13.26 3.42
C PRO A 3 21.67 14.06 4.69
N SER A 4 21.67 13.37 5.83
CA SER A 4 21.53 13.99 7.15
C SER A 4 22.61 15.06 7.30
N GLN A 5 22.21 16.30 7.59
CA GLN A 5 23.14 17.40 7.86
C GLN A 5 24.13 16.99 8.96
N PRO A 6 25.41 17.44 8.88
CA PRO A 6 26.40 17.15 9.91
C PRO A 6 25.96 17.76 11.25
N LYS A 7 26.24 17.05 12.33
CA LYS A 7 25.94 17.56 13.68
C LYS A 7 26.83 18.77 13.99
N SER A 8 26.29 19.77 14.67
CA SER A 8 26.95 21.06 14.92
C SER A 8 27.86 21.08 16.15
N GLY A 9 27.97 19.99 16.91
CA GLY A 9 28.74 19.95 18.15
C GLY A 9 28.07 20.67 19.33
N LEU A 10 26.93 21.32 19.11
CA LEU A 10 26.17 22.03 20.14
C LEU A 10 25.38 21.06 21.03
N PHE A 11 25.14 21.44 22.29
CA PHE A 11 24.34 20.66 23.25
C PHE A 11 22.82 20.73 22.98
N VAL A 12 22.36 21.81 22.36
CA VAL A 12 20.94 22.08 22.02
C VAL A 12 20.77 22.46 20.55
N GLY A 13 19.55 22.29 20.01
CA GLY A 13 19.22 22.56 18.60
C GLY A 13 18.95 21.32 17.74
N LEU A 14 18.50 21.50 16.50
CA LEU A 14 18.08 20.42 15.60
C LEU A 14 19.21 19.46 15.21
N ASN A 15 20.42 19.99 14.97
CA ASN A 15 21.60 19.21 14.57
C ASN A 15 22.58 19.01 15.73
N ARG A 16 22.09 19.00 16.97
CA ARG A 16 22.93 18.86 18.17
C ARG A 16 23.67 17.53 18.25
N GLY A 17 24.68 17.52 19.12
CA GLY A 17 25.50 16.36 19.46
C GLY A 17 26.85 16.35 18.76
N HIS A 18 27.68 15.37 19.15
CA HIS A 18 29.05 15.27 18.70
C HIS A 18 29.17 15.10 17.18
N VAL A 19 30.04 15.90 16.56
CA VAL A 19 30.32 15.87 15.13
C VAL A 19 30.89 14.49 14.79
N THR A 20 30.13 13.72 14.02
CA THR A 20 30.47 12.33 13.66
C THR A 20 30.27 12.12 12.18
N THR A 21 31.21 11.45 11.53
CA THR A 21 31.10 11.03 10.13
C THR A 21 30.28 9.74 10.07
N LYS A 22 29.02 9.82 9.62
CA LYS A 22 28.15 8.64 9.50
C LYS A 22 28.63 7.77 8.35
N ARG A 23 28.91 6.49 8.63
CA ARG A 23 29.18 5.47 7.61
C ARG A 23 27.88 4.97 6.99
N GLU A 24 27.84 4.84 5.67
CA GLU A 24 26.75 4.15 4.99
C GLU A 24 26.95 2.64 5.11
N LEU A 25 26.07 1.99 5.89
CA LEU A 25 26.07 0.54 6.06
C LEU A 25 25.17 -0.12 5.01
N ALA A 26 25.60 -1.27 4.50
CA ALA A 26 24.75 -2.09 3.64
C ALA A 26 23.48 -2.53 4.41
N PRO A 27 22.29 -2.51 3.78
CA PRO A 27 21.04 -2.88 4.43
C PRO A 27 21.05 -4.36 4.84
N ARG A 28 20.61 -4.65 6.06
CA ARG A 28 20.67 -6.01 6.60
C ARG A 28 19.65 -6.89 5.89
N PRO A 29 19.93 -8.20 5.70
CA PRO A 29 18.95 -9.13 5.14
C PRO A 29 17.62 -9.16 5.91
N SER A 30 17.63 -8.96 7.24
CA SER A 30 16.43 -8.86 8.08
C SER A 30 15.47 -7.76 7.64
N ASP A 31 15.99 -6.65 7.14
CA ASP A 31 15.21 -5.47 6.74
C ASP A 31 14.42 -5.71 5.45
N ARG A 32 14.70 -6.81 4.74
CA ARG A 32 13.98 -7.23 3.52
C ARG A 32 12.68 -7.97 3.83
N LYS A 33 12.41 -8.32 5.09
CA LYS A 33 11.18 -9.04 5.48
C LYS A 33 9.94 -8.22 5.10
N GLY A 34 8.99 -8.87 4.41
CA GLY A 34 7.76 -8.23 3.94
C GLY A 34 7.80 -7.70 2.51
N LYS A 35 8.97 -7.66 1.85
CA LYS A 35 9.05 -7.43 0.40
C LYS A 35 8.46 -8.61 -0.36
N THR A 36 7.69 -8.31 -1.41
CA THR A 36 7.08 -9.32 -2.28
C THR A 36 8.01 -9.70 -3.42
N SER A 37 8.30 -10.98 -3.58
CA SER A 37 9.05 -11.51 -4.73
C SER A 37 8.14 -11.72 -5.95
N LYS A 38 8.72 -11.80 -7.15
CA LYS A 38 7.97 -12.04 -8.41
C LYS A 38 7.10 -13.30 -8.33
N ARG A 39 7.65 -14.40 -7.81
CA ARG A 39 6.94 -15.67 -7.60
C ARG A 39 5.74 -15.51 -6.66
N VAL A 40 5.93 -14.86 -5.51
CA VAL A 40 4.84 -14.66 -4.52
C VAL A 40 3.76 -13.74 -5.06
N HIS A 41 4.13 -12.73 -5.86
CA HIS A 41 3.15 -11.86 -6.53
C HIS A 41 2.28 -12.63 -7.52
N PHE A 42 2.89 -13.47 -8.37
CA PHE A 42 2.18 -14.32 -9.32
C PHE A 42 1.20 -15.28 -8.62
N VAL A 43 1.67 -16.01 -7.62
CA VAL A 43 0.82 -16.95 -6.85
C VAL A 43 -0.36 -16.24 -6.17
N ARG A 44 -0.14 -15.05 -5.61
CA ARG A 44 -1.22 -14.26 -4.98
C ARG A 44 -2.27 -13.78 -5.97
N ASN A 45 -1.88 -13.46 -7.21
CA ASN A 45 -2.82 -13.06 -8.25
C ASN A 45 -3.66 -14.26 -8.69
N LEU A 46 -3.03 -15.41 -8.93
CA LEU A 46 -3.72 -16.65 -9.31
C LEU A 46 -4.77 -17.07 -8.26
N ILE A 47 -4.41 -17.06 -6.98
CA ILE A 47 -5.34 -17.40 -5.90
C ILE A 47 -6.54 -16.45 -5.85
N ARG A 48 -6.33 -15.15 -6.12
CA ARG A 48 -7.41 -14.16 -6.13
C ARG A 48 -8.38 -14.35 -7.29
N GLU A 49 -7.89 -14.80 -8.43
CA GLU A 49 -8.71 -15.13 -9.59
C GLU A 49 -9.59 -16.35 -9.30
N VAL A 50 -9.01 -17.40 -8.68
CA VAL A 50 -9.74 -18.64 -8.35
C VAL A 50 -10.73 -18.46 -7.20
N ALA A 51 -10.31 -17.87 -6.07
CA ALA A 51 -11.15 -17.75 -4.88
C ALA A 51 -12.13 -16.56 -4.93
N GLY A 52 -11.84 -15.55 -5.76
CA GLY A 52 -12.65 -14.33 -5.88
C GLY A 52 -12.58 -13.40 -4.65
N PHE A 53 -13.59 -12.53 -4.53
CA PHE A 53 -13.67 -11.51 -3.48
C PHE A 53 -14.58 -11.91 -2.32
N ALA A 54 -14.17 -11.53 -1.10
CA ALA A 54 -14.99 -11.72 0.08
C ALA A 54 -16.23 -10.79 0.08
N PRO A 55 -17.32 -11.13 0.82
CA PRO A 55 -18.56 -10.35 0.80
C PRO A 55 -18.38 -8.86 1.15
N TYR A 56 -17.49 -8.54 2.10
CA TYR A 56 -17.22 -7.15 2.48
C TYR A 56 -16.45 -6.38 1.40
N GLU A 57 -15.66 -7.08 0.57
CA GLU A 57 -14.90 -6.50 -0.53
C GLU A 57 -15.82 -6.17 -1.69
N LYS A 58 -16.78 -7.05 -1.99
CA LYS A 58 -17.87 -6.79 -2.95
C LYS A 58 -18.66 -5.53 -2.57
N ARG A 59 -19.09 -5.43 -1.31
CA ARG A 59 -19.78 -4.23 -0.79
C ARG A 59 -18.93 -2.95 -0.91
N ILE A 60 -17.62 -3.03 -0.71
CA ILE A 60 -16.72 -1.90 -0.92
C ILE A 60 -16.69 -1.51 -2.40
N THR A 61 -16.59 -2.47 -3.32
CA THR A 61 -16.59 -2.17 -4.76
C THR A 61 -17.89 -1.54 -5.24
N GLU A 62 -19.04 -1.97 -4.72
CA GLU A 62 -20.34 -1.35 -5.03
C GLU A 62 -20.38 0.12 -4.59
N LEU A 63 -19.93 0.41 -3.37
CA LEU A 63 -19.88 1.78 -2.87
C LEU A 63 -18.91 2.65 -3.67
N LEU A 64 -17.79 2.09 -4.14
CA LEU A 64 -16.83 2.78 -4.99
C LEU A 64 -17.38 3.02 -6.41
N LYS A 65 -18.18 2.10 -6.96
CA LYS A 65 -18.86 2.30 -8.27
C LYS A 65 -19.83 3.49 -8.23
N VAL A 66 -20.52 3.68 -7.11
CA VAL A 66 -21.47 4.79 -6.87
C VAL A 66 -20.76 6.09 -6.47
N GLY A 67 -19.43 6.09 -6.28
CA GLY A 67 -18.66 7.28 -5.88
C GLY A 67 -18.78 7.65 -4.39
N LYS A 68 -19.27 6.74 -3.53
CA LYS A 68 -19.44 6.99 -2.07
C LYS A 68 -18.20 6.59 -1.27
N ASP A 69 -17.05 7.21 -1.56
CA ASP A 69 -15.74 6.85 -0.99
C ASP A 69 -15.68 6.93 0.55
N LYS A 70 -16.30 7.95 1.14
CA LYS A 70 -16.33 8.13 2.61
C LYS A 70 -17.09 7.00 3.29
N ARG A 71 -18.15 6.49 2.65
CA ARG A 71 -18.92 5.34 3.17
C ARG A 71 -18.14 4.03 2.98
N ALA A 72 -17.49 3.84 1.83
CA ALA A 72 -16.62 2.69 1.58
C ALA A 72 -15.49 2.59 2.63
N LEU A 73 -14.87 3.73 2.96
CA LEU A 73 -13.84 3.80 3.98
C LEU A 73 -14.38 3.48 5.38
N LYS A 74 -15.57 3.96 5.74
CA LYS A 74 -16.21 3.64 7.03
C LYS A 74 -16.50 2.13 7.15
N VAL A 75 -16.98 1.50 6.08
CA VAL A 75 -17.20 0.05 6.02
C VAL A 75 -15.88 -0.72 6.16
N ALA A 76 -14.85 -0.33 5.41
CA ALA A 76 -13.53 -0.95 5.47
C ALA A 76 -12.88 -0.80 6.86
N LYS A 77 -12.99 0.38 7.50
CA LYS A 77 -12.49 0.60 8.87
C LYS A 77 -13.24 -0.26 9.87
N ARG A 78 -14.56 -0.39 9.77
CA ARG A 78 -15.34 -1.27 10.65
C ARG A 78 -14.96 -2.74 10.52
N LYS A 79 -14.54 -3.19 9.33
CA LYS A 79 -14.13 -4.58 9.08
C LYS A 79 -12.66 -4.87 9.38
N LEU A 80 -11.75 -3.92 9.11
CA LEU A 80 -10.29 -4.10 9.24
C LEU A 80 -9.69 -3.44 10.50
N GLY A 81 -10.50 -2.70 11.26
CA GLY A 81 -10.15 -2.01 12.50
C GLY A 81 -9.49 -0.65 12.28
N THR A 82 -8.33 -0.61 11.62
CA THR A 82 -7.51 0.61 11.55
C THR A 82 -7.68 1.40 10.24
N HIS A 83 -7.45 2.72 10.33
CA HIS A 83 -7.59 3.62 9.19
C HIS A 83 -6.54 3.37 8.10
N LYS A 84 -5.29 3.04 8.47
CA LYS A 84 -4.22 2.72 7.50
C LYS A 84 -4.58 1.47 6.68
N ARG A 85 -5.11 0.41 7.33
CA ARG A 85 -5.56 -0.81 6.65
C ARG A 85 -6.78 -0.53 5.76
N ALA A 86 -7.74 0.25 6.23
CA ALA A 86 -8.92 0.65 5.45
C ALA A 86 -8.55 1.41 4.18
N LYS A 87 -7.64 2.39 4.27
CA LYS A 87 -7.12 3.13 3.11
C LYS A 87 -6.45 2.19 2.12
N LYS A 88 -5.56 1.31 2.59
CA LYS A 88 -4.90 0.31 1.73
C LYS A 88 -5.91 -0.58 0.99
N LYS A 89 -6.97 -1.02 1.68
CA LYS A 89 -8.00 -1.86 1.06
C LYS A 89 -8.86 -1.10 0.07
N ARG A 90 -9.19 0.17 0.34
CA ARG A 90 -9.90 1.04 -0.61
C ARG A 90 -9.11 1.21 -1.91
N GLU A 91 -7.81 1.50 -1.81
CA GLU A 91 -6.94 1.64 -2.99
C GLU A 91 -6.85 0.34 -3.78
N GLU A 92 -6.75 -0.80 -3.10
CA GLU A 92 -6.76 -2.12 -3.75
C GLU A 92 -8.06 -2.35 -4.53
N MET A 93 -9.23 -2.10 -3.94
CA MET A 93 -10.52 -2.27 -4.63
C MET A 93 -10.71 -1.25 -5.77
N SER A 94 -10.19 -0.03 -5.63
CA SER A 94 -10.18 0.99 -6.69
C SER A 94 -9.34 0.52 -7.88
N ASN A 95 -8.17 -0.06 -7.63
CA ASN A 95 -7.30 -0.61 -8.69
C ASN A 95 -7.95 -1.80 -9.41
N VAL A 96 -8.68 -2.65 -8.70
CA VAL A 96 -9.47 -3.73 -9.31
C VAL A 96 -10.51 -3.15 -10.27
N LEU A 97 -11.27 -2.13 -9.86
CA LEU A 97 -12.25 -1.48 -10.72
C LEU A 97 -11.61 -0.84 -11.96
N ARG A 98 -10.43 -0.22 -11.81
CA ARG A 98 -9.67 0.34 -12.94
C ARG A 98 -9.28 -0.76 -13.94
N LYS A 99 -8.75 -1.89 -13.45
CA LYS A 99 -8.39 -3.05 -14.30
C LYS A 99 -9.61 -3.64 -15.01
N MET A 100 -10.74 -3.77 -14.33
CA MET A 100 -11.98 -4.25 -14.93
C MET A 100 -12.47 -3.32 -16.04
N ARG A 101 -12.37 -1.99 -15.85
CA ARG A 101 -12.74 -1.00 -16.87
C ARG A 101 -11.82 -1.07 -18.10
N SER A 102 -10.51 -1.22 -17.91
CA SER A 102 -9.56 -1.34 -19.02
C SER A 102 -9.64 -2.68 -19.76
N GLY A 103 -9.96 -3.77 -19.08
CA GLY A 103 -10.17 -5.08 -19.72
C GLY A 103 -11.48 -5.17 -20.51
N GLY A 104 -12.55 -4.54 -20.02
CA GLY A 104 -13.84 -4.52 -20.72
C GLY A 104 -13.83 -3.74 -22.04
N THR A 105 -12.90 -2.80 -22.23
CA THR A 105 -12.75 -2.06 -23.49
C THR A 105 -12.06 -2.87 -24.58
N THR A 106 -11.23 -3.86 -24.24
CA THR A 106 -10.51 -4.69 -25.22
C THR A 106 -11.37 -5.83 -25.78
N GLU A 107 -12.35 -6.33 -25.02
CA GLU A 107 -13.29 -7.35 -25.52
C GLU A 107 -14.37 -6.78 -26.44
N LYS A 108 -14.73 -5.49 -26.32
CA LYS A 108 -15.70 -4.83 -27.22
C LYS A 108 -15.13 -4.40 -28.58
N LYS A 109 -13.82 -4.50 -28.77
CA LYS A 109 -13.10 -4.08 -29.99
C LYS A 109 -12.59 -5.26 -30.83
N LYS A 110 -12.90 -6.49 -30.43
CA LYS A 110 -12.83 -7.70 -31.26
C LYS A 110 -14.24 -8.06 -31.69
#